data_AF-A0A945EWH8-F1
#
_entry.id   AF-A0A945EWH8-F1
#
_cell.length_a   1.000
_cell.length_b   1.000
_cell.length_c   1.000
_cell.angle_alpha   90.00
_cell.angle_beta   90.00
_cell.angle_gamma   90.00
#
_symmetry.space_group_name_H-M   'P 1'
#
loop_
_entity.id
_entity.type
_entity.pdbx_description
1 polymer ?
#
loop_
_entity_poly.entity_id
_entity_poly.type
_entity_poly.pdbx_seq_one_letter_code
_entity_poly.pdbx_strand_id
1 'polypeptide(L)'
;ILKVIDFKESDGEIEAAHILIRDPSVSGKIKIDSIYAKLQNKEKFEDLAIRYSGDSGSKNKGGKLGRFGSGKMIKPFSVVAFGLKNVNDFSEPFQTNFGWHIVKLLKKHPVKSFEEMKKDLKKKVMNSSRMKLSSKAIVNQLKKEYTIVVSEDAKMILDRKDIRTIPSDSLQGSMITINEKNITQEEFVSYIRNRRDLPVFSLFETFKNNQIINYYKENLIHTEPEYASILKEYQEGLLLFELMQEKIWTKSSKDTLGLKEYFKSNLVAYNKEDFKNNKGQVINDYQKFLENNWIATLRNKYKVTIRKRQLKKLIKYYKAK
;
A
#
# COMPACT_ATOMS: atom_id res chain seq x y z
N ILE A 1 3.45 -26.86 15.64
CA ILE A 1 4.67 -26.03 15.85
C ILE A 1 5.46 -26.07 14.55
N LEU A 2 5.85 -24.92 13.99
CA LEU A 2 6.67 -24.85 12.78
C LEU A 2 8.05 -24.32 13.17
N LYS A 3 9.12 -24.96 12.68
CA LYS A 3 10.50 -24.51 12.83
C LYS A 3 10.98 -24.01 11.47
N VAL A 4 11.44 -22.76 11.39
CA VAL A 4 12.11 -22.25 10.19
C VAL A 4 13.49 -22.91 10.13
N ILE A 5 13.77 -23.60 9.02
CA ILE A 5 15.02 -24.34 8.84
C ILE A 5 16.05 -23.48 8.12
N ASP A 6 15.62 -22.65 7.16
CA ASP A 6 16.50 -21.81 6.36
C ASP A 6 15.70 -20.70 5.63
N PHE A 7 16.40 -19.70 5.10
CA PHE A 7 15.89 -18.68 4.18
C PHE A 7 16.67 -18.70 2.87
N LYS A 8 15.97 -18.83 1.74
CA LYS A 8 16.56 -18.69 0.41
C LYS A 8 15.86 -17.55 -0.33
N GLU A 9 16.64 -16.73 -1.04
CA GLU A 9 16.07 -15.81 -2.02
C GLU A 9 15.29 -16.58 -3.08
N SER A 10 14.16 -16.00 -3.48
CA SER A 10 13.31 -16.60 -4.50
C SER A 10 13.89 -16.29 -5.88
N ASP A 11 14.11 -17.33 -6.69
CA ASP A 11 14.51 -17.23 -8.10
C ASP A 11 13.39 -16.64 -8.99
N GLY A 12 12.26 -16.24 -8.38
CA GLY A 12 11.10 -15.70 -9.05
C GLY A 12 10.15 -16.79 -9.53
N GLU A 13 9.50 -16.53 -10.66
CA GLU A 13 8.64 -17.48 -11.33
C GLU A 13 9.16 -17.75 -12.75
N ILE A 14 8.90 -18.94 -13.28
CA ILE A 14 9.26 -19.31 -14.64
C ILE A 14 8.05 -19.84 -15.40
N GLU A 15 8.11 -19.71 -16.72
CA GLU A 15 7.28 -20.46 -17.66
C GLU A 15 8.18 -21.50 -18.32
N ALA A 16 7.70 -22.74 -18.37
CA ALA A 16 8.45 -23.85 -18.94
C ALA A 16 7.54 -24.73 -19.81
N ALA A 17 8.12 -25.55 -20.67
CA ALA A 17 7.44 -26.65 -21.31
C ALA A 17 8.09 -27.97 -20.90
N HIS A 18 7.35 -29.08 -20.88
CA HIS A 18 7.93 -30.39 -20.60
C HIS A 18 7.42 -31.48 -21.54
N ILE A 19 8.25 -32.51 -21.71
CA ILE A 19 7.89 -33.80 -22.31
C ILE A 19 7.96 -34.83 -21.19
N LEU A 20 6.86 -35.53 -20.93
CA LEU A 20 6.80 -36.58 -19.91
C LEU A 20 6.65 -37.96 -20.57
N ILE A 21 7.50 -38.91 -20.19
CA ILE A 21 7.30 -40.34 -20.48
C ILE A 21 6.94 -41.02 -19.16
N ARG A 22 5.67 -41.42 -19.01
CA ARG A 22 5.11 -41.94 -17.74
C ARG A 22 5.75 -43.24 -17.24
N ASP A 23 6.37 -44.00 -18.14
CA ASP A 23 7.07 -45.25 -17.81
C ASP A 23 8.39 -44.93 -17.11
N PRO A 24 8.57 -45.25 -15.81
CA PRO A 24 9.80 -44.95 -15.09
C PRO A 24 10.92 -45.97 -15.35
N SER A 25 10.64 -47.06 -16.07
CA SER A 25 11.60 -48.15 -16.29
C SER A 25 12.72 -47.77 -17.26
N VAL A 26 13.64 -48.71 -17.50
CA VAL A 26 14.69 -48.61 -18.52
C VAL A 26 14.08 -48.37 -19.90
N SER A 27 12.93 -48.95 -20.22
CA SER A 27 12.23 -48.73 -21.50
C SER A 27 11.74 -47.29 -21.64
N GLY A 28 11.28 -46.67 -20.55
CA GLY A 28 10.94 -45.26 -20.51
C GLY A 28 12.15 -44.36 -20.69
N LYS A 29 13.27 -44.72 -20.06
CA LYS A 29 14.56 -44.03 -20.22
C LYS A 29 15.03 -44.04 -21.68
N ILE A 30 15.04 -45.20 -22.33
CA ILE A 30 15.41 -45.34 -23.74
C ILE A 30 14.53 -44.45 -24.65
N LYS A 31 13.22 -44.38 -24.35
CA LYS A 31 12.29 -43.52 -25.11
C LYS A 31 12.60 -42.04 -24.94
N ILE A 32 12.80 -41.57 -23.70
CA ILE A 32 13.09 -40.15 -23.47
C ILE A 32 14.48 -39.76 -24.02
N ASP A 33 15.46 -40.66 -23.96
CA ASP A 33 16.81 -40.45 -24.51
C ASP A 33 16.76 -40.33 -26.04
N SER A 34 15.92 -41.13 -26.70
CA SER A 34 15.66 -41.00 -28.14
C SER A 34 15.03 -39.64 -28.50
N ILE A 35 14.10 -39.15 -27.68
CA ILE A 35 13.49 -37.82 -27.86
C ILE A 35 14.52 -36.72 -27.63
N TYR A 36 15.40 -36.87 -26.64
CA TYR A 36 16.49 -35.94 -26.38
C TYR A 36 17.47 -35.84 -27.56
N ALA A 37 17.84 -36.96 -28.17
CA ALA A 37 18.67 -36.96 -29.38
C ALA A 37 18.02 -36.20 -30.55
N LYS A 38 16.68 -36.30 -30.70
CA LYS A 38 15.92 -35.51 -31.70
C LYS A 38 15.97 -34.00 -31.42
N LEU A 39 15.87 -33.62 -30.15
CA LEU A 39 16.03 -32.21 -29.74
C LEU A 39 17.43 -31.68 -30.03
N GLN A 40 18.47 -32.48 -29.81
CA GLN A 40 19.85 -32.13 -30.16
C GLN A 40 20.02 -31.95 -31.67
N ASN A 41 19.28 -32.72 -32.48
CA ASN A 41 19.19 -32.58 -33.93
C ASN A 41 18.27 -31.42 -34.39
N LYS A 42 17.92 -30.49 -33.49
CA LYS A 42 17.12 -29.28 -33.75
C LYS A 42 15.67 -29.53 -34.18
N GLU A 43 15.10 -30.69 -33.87
CA GLU A 43 13.65 -30.88 -33.99
C GLU A 43 12.91 -29.94 -33.01
N LYS A 44 11.70 -29.49 -33.39
CA LYS A 44 10.90 -28.57 -32.58
C LYS A 44 10.39 -29.27 -31.32
N PHE A 45 10.65 -28.68 -30.16
CA PHE A 45 10.23 -29.20 -28.86
C PHE A 45 8.72 -29.38 -28.77
N GLU A 46 7.97 -28.43 -29.32
CA GLU A 46 6.51 -28.39 -29.29
C GLU A 46 5.91 -29.59 -30.03
N ASP A 47 6.49 -29.95 -31.18
CA ASP A 47 6.06 -31.08 -32.00
C ASP A 47 6.35 -32.42 -31.31
N LEU A 48 7.52 -32.55 -30.68
CA LEU A 48 7.89 -33.72 -29.89
C LEU A 48 7.02 -33.85 -28.64
N ALA A 49 6.68 -32.75 -27.98
CA ALA A 49 5.76 -32.76 -26.85
C ALA A 49 4.35 -33.20 -27.26
N ILE A 50 3.82 -32.67 -28.36
CA ILE A 50 2.51 -33.07 -28.91
C ILE A 50 2.51 -34.55 -29.28
N ARG A 51 3.60 -35.08 -29.86
CA ARG A 51 3.67 -36.46 -30.31
C ARG A 51 3.86 -37.45 -29.16
N TYR A 52 4.79 -37.17 -28.25
CA TYR A 52 5.31 -38.16 -27.31
C TYR A 52 4.96 -37.91 -25.84
N SER A 53 4.58 -36.68 -25.45
CA SER A 53 4.32 -36.41 -24.03
C SER A 53 3.09 -37.18 -23.55
N GLY A 54 3.25 -37.83 -22.40
CA GLY A 54 2.22 -38.50 -21.64
C GLY A 54 1.41 -37.54 -20.76
N ASP A 55 1.79 -36.27 -20.62
CA ASP A 55 1.01 -35.30 -19.86
C ASP A 55 -0.15 -34.73 -20.68
N SER A 56 -1.36 -35.26 -20.51
CA SER A 56 -2.56 -34.80 -21.22
C SER A 56 -2.89 -33.33 -21.00
N GLY A 57 -2.49 -32.73 -19.87
CA GLY A 57 -2.78 -31.32 -19.56
C GLY A 57 -1.95 -30.32 -20.36
N SER A 58 -0.75 -30.73 -20.80
CA SER A 58 0.19 -29.86 -21.52
C SER A 58 0.56 -30.35 -22.93
N LYS A 59 0.41 -31.65 -23.23
CA LYS A 59 0.74 -32.28 -24.52
C LYS A 59 0.22 -31.48 -25.71
N ASN A 60 -1.08 -31.22 -25.75
CA ASN A 60 -1.73 -30.51 -26.87
C ASN A 60 -1.37 -29.02 -26.94
N LYS A 61 -0.65 -28.48 -25.95
CA LYS A 61 -0.14 -27.10 -25.91
C LYS A 61 1.37 -27.06 -26.17
N GLY A 62 1.96 -28.10 -26.78
CA GLY A 62 3.40 -28.20 -26.99
C GLY A 62 4.19 -28.41 -25.70
N GLY A 63 3.59 -29.05 -24.70
CA GLY A 63 4.19 -29.30 -23.40
C GLY A 63 4.19 -28.09 -22.46
N LYS A 64 3.63 -26.94 -22.87
CA LYS A 64 3.65 -25.70 -22.09
C LYS A 64 2.94 -25.85 -20.73
N LEU A 65 3.66 -25.46 -19.69
CA LEU A 65 3.18 -25.35 -18.31
C LEU A 65 2.89 -23.87 -18.01
N GLY A 66 1.90 -23.63 -17.13
CA GLY A 66 1.61 -22.27 -16.65
C GLY A 66 2.75 -21.72 -15.78
N ARG A 67 2.73 -20.40 -15.52
CA ARG A 67 3.74 -19.73 -14.69
C ARG A 67 3.78 -20.30 -13.26
N PHE A 68 4.96 -20.72 -12.81
CA PHE A 68 5.15 -21.28 -11.47
C PHE A 68 6.41 -20.77 -10.77
N GLY A 69 6.33 -20.66 -9.44
CA GLY A 69 7.43 -20.32 -8.55
C GLY A 69 7.86 -21.53 -7.70
N SER A 70 8.82 -21.30 -6.80
CA SER A 70 9.27 -22.29 -5.82
C SER A 70 8.11 -22.89 -5.03
N GLY A 71 8.09 -24.22 -4.88
CA GLY A 71 7.10 -24.97 -4.09
C GLY A 71 5.79 -25.30 -4.81
N LYS A 72 5.54 -24.79 -6.03
CA LYS A 72 4.37 -25.19 -6.84
C LYS A 72 4.56 -26.53 -7.56
N MET A 73 5.79 -26.88 -7.90
CA MET A 73 6.15 -28.16 -8.55
C MET A 73 6.95 -29.03 -7.58
N ILE A 74 7.02 -30.33 -7.86
CA ILE A 74 7.84 -31.26 -7.07
C ILE A 74 9.32 -30.90 -7.14
N LYS A 75 10.04 -31.10 -6.02
CA LYS A 75 11.43 -30.66 -5.86
C LYS A 75 12.37 -31.09 -7.01
N PRO A 76 12.37 -32.36 -7.47
CA PRO A 76 13.27 -32.77 -8.56
C PRO A 76 13.02 -32.00 -9.86
N PHE A 77 11.75 -31.76 -10.20
CA PHE A 77 11.37 -31.00 -11.39
C PHE A 77 11.74 -29.52 -11.25
N SER A 78 11.42 -28.91 -10.11
CA SER A 78 11.76 -27.50 -9.86
C SER A 78 13.27 -27.26 -9.95
N VAL A 79 14.09 -28.13 -9.35
CA VAL A 79 15.55 -27.96 -9.37
C VAL A 79 16.09 -27.92 -10.80
N VAL A 80 15.65 -28.82 -11.66
CA VAL A 80 16.08 -28.84 -13.06
C VAL A 80 15.54 -27.64 -13.84
N ALA A 81 14.24 -27.32 -13.69
CA ALA A 81 13.61 -26.22 -14.43
C ALA A 81 14.21 -24.85 -14.07
N PHE A 82 14.48 -24.59 -12.79
CA PHE A 82 15.14 -23.35 -12.34
C PHE A 82 16.65 -23.35 -12.61
N GLY A 83 17.27 -24.52 -12.78
CA GLY A 83 18.69 -24.66 -13.14
C GLY A 83 19.02 -24.24 -14.58
N LEU A 84 18.02 -24.15 -15.46
CA LEU A 84 18.20 -23.70 -16.84
C LEU A 84 18.58 -22.21 -16.89
N LYS A 85 19.66 -21.89 -17.61
CA LYS A 85 20.24 -20.54 -17.62
C LYS A 85 19.55 -19.62 -18.62
N ASN A 86 19.44 -20.04 -19.88
CA ASN A 86 18.93 -19.20 -20.96
C ASN A 86 17.53 -19.61 -21.40
N VAL A 87 16.77 -18.63 -21.86
CA VAL A 87 15.45 -18.89 -22.46
C VAL A 87 15.64 -19.74 -23.71
N ASN A 88 14.79 -20.76 -23.85
CA ASN A 88 14.82 -21.84 -24.83
C ASN A 88 15.82 -22.98 -24.57
N ASP A 89 16.64 -22.91 -23.52
CA ASP A 89 17.43 -24.07 -23.08
C ASP A 89 16.49 -25.21 -22.68
N PHE A 90 16.92 -26.45 -22.91
CA PHE A 90 16.25 -27.66 -22.43
C PHE A 90 17.21 -28.52 -21.62
N SER A 91 16.67 -29.26 -20.66
CA SER A 91 17.43 -30.13 -19.76
C SER A 91 17.82 -31.45 -20.45
N GLU A 92 18.80 -32.13 -19.86
CA GLU A 92 18.94 -33.58 -20.05
C GLU A 92 17.72 -34.32 -19.49
N PRO A 93 17.45 -35.57 -19.91
CA PRO A 93 16.41 -36.40 -19.33
C PRO A 93 16.63 -36.66 -17.84
N PHE A 94 15.60 -36.44 -17.03
CA PHE A 94 15.65 -36.67 -15.59
C PHE A 94 14.39 -37.36 -15.08
N GLN A 95 14.52 -38.10 -13.98
CA GLN A 95 13.43 -38.91 -13.44
C GLN A 95 12.72 -38.21 -12.28
N THR A 96 11.40 -38.37 -12.23
CA THR A 96 10.57 -38.04 -11.07
C THR A 96 9.63 -39.21 -10.76
N ASN A 97 8.83 -39.10 -9.70
CA ASN A 97 7.81 -40.10 -9.36
C ASN A 97 6.73 -40.26 -10.45
N PHE A 98 6.68 -39.37 -11.44
CA PHE A 98 5.73 -39.43 -12.57
C PHE A 98 6.32 -40.04 -13.84
N GLY A 99 7.60 -40.43 -13.84
CA GLY A 99 8.32 -40.95 -14.99
C GLY A 99 9.52 -40.09 -15.37
N TRP A 100 9.88 -40.10 -16.67
CA TRP A 100 11.00 -39.36 -17.21
C TRP A 100 10.57 -38.05 -17.86
N HIS A 101 11.35 -36.99 -17.66
CA HIS A 101 11.05 -35.65 -18.10
C HIS A 101 12.21 -35.02 -18.87
N ILE A 102 11.87 -34.21 -19.87
CA ILE A 102 12.73 -33.15 -20.41
C ILE A 102 11.99 -31.84 -20.20
N VAL A 103 12.64 -30.82 -19.65
CA VAL A 103 12.04 -29.50 -19.46
C VAL A 103 12.75 -28.47 -20.34
N LYS A 104 12.00 -27.56 -20.95
CA LYS A 104 12.47 -26.40 -21.72
C LYS A 104 12.05 -25.12 -21.01
N LEU A 105 12.98 -24.20 -20.80
CA LEU A 105 12.69 -22.89 -20.23
C LEU A 105 12.10 -21.98 -21.32
N LEU A 106 10.92 -21.40 -21.08
CA LEU A 106 10.26 -20.50 -22.04
C LEU A 106 10.40 -19.03 -21.63
N LYS A 107 10.32 -18.74 -20.33
CA LYS A 107 10.43 -17.37 -19.82
C LYS A 107 10.83 -17.36 -18.36
N LYS A 108 11.64 -16.37 -17.97
CA LYS A 108 11.95 -16.06 -16.57
C LYS A 108 11.19 -14.80 -16.14
N HIS A 109 10.64 -14.83 -14.93
CA HIS A 109 9.97 -13.71 -14.27
C HIS A 109 10.66 -13.47 -12.92
N PRO A 110 11.73 -12.67 -12.88
CA PRO A 110 12.46 -12.42 -11.65
C PRO A 110 11.57 -11.72 -10.61
N VAL A 111 11.96 -11.83 -9.34
CA VAL A 111 11.31 -11.09 -8.26
C VAL A 111 11.53 -9.60 -8.49
N LYS A 112 10.43 -8.86 -8.54
CA LYS A 112 10.45 -7.40 -8.69
C LYS A 112 10.91 -6.74 -7.39
N SER A 113 11.31 -5.47 -7.48
CA SER A 113 11.69 -4.70 -6.28
C SER A 113 10.51 -4.59 -5.31
N PHE A 114 10.81 -4.38 -4.02
CA PHE A 114 9.77 -4.20 -3.02
C PHE A 114 8.84 -3.03 -3.37
N GLU A 115 9.37 -1.90 -3.85
CA GLU A 115 8.55 -0.72 -4.20
C GLU A 115 7.56 -1.02 -5.32
N GLU A 116 7.95 -1.78 -6.35
CA GLU A 116 7.03 -2.22 -7.41
C GLU A 116 5.96 -3.19 -6.90
N MET A 117 6.33 -4.07 -5.96
CA MET A 117 5.43 -5.09 -5.43
C MET A 117 4.59 -4.60 -4.24
N LYS A 118 4.94 -3.47 -3.63
CA LYS A 118 4.38 -2.98 -2.36
C LYS A 118 2.87 -2.89 -2.39
N LYS A 119 2.31 -2.37 -3.49
CA LYS A 119 0.86 -2.23 -3.66
C LYS A 119 0.16 -3.59 -3.67
N ASP A 120 0.69 -4.55 -4.43
CA ASP A 120 0.12 -5.88 -4.57
C ASP A 120 0.30 -6.71 -3.29
N LEU A 121 1.47 -6.62 -2.66
CA LEU A 121 1.75 -7.25 -1.37
C LEU A 121 0.83 -6.70 -0.29
N LYS A 122 0.66 -5.38 -0.21
CA LYS A 122 -0.29 -4.76 0.73
C LYS A 122 -1.70 -5.30 0.49
N LYS A 123 -2.16 -5.40 -0.76
CA LYS A 123 -3.48 -5.97 -1.08
C LYS A 123 -3.59 -7.44 -0.63
N LYS A 124 -2.57 -8.27 -0.88
CA LYS A 124 -2.53 -9.67 -0.45
C LYS A 124 -2.56 -9.81 1.07
N VAL A 125 -1.78 -9.00 1.78
CA VAL A 125 -1.73 -8.98 3.25
C VAL A 125 -3.07 -8.53 3.82
N MET A 126 -3.63 -7.41 3.32
CA MET A 126 -4.92 -6.89 3.77
C MET A 126 -6.07 -7.89 3.57
N ASN A 127 -6.03 -8.67 2.49
CA ASN A 127 -7.04 -9.67 2.18
C ASN A 127 -6.78 -11.04 2.85
N SER A 128 -5.65 -11.20 3.53
CA SER A 128 -5.28 -12.47 4.16
C SER A 128 -6.25 -12.82 5.29
N SER A 129 -6.50 -14.13 5.49
CA SER A 129 -7.34 -14.63 6.57
C SER A 129 -6.87 -14.14 7.94
N ARG A 130 -5.54 -14.05 8.14
CA ARG A 130 -4.94 -13.56 9.38
C ARG A 130 -5.26 -12.09 9.65
N MET A 131 -5.21 -11.24 8.63
CA MET A 131 -5.59 -9.84 8.77
C MET A 131 -7.08 -9.68 9.08
N LYS A 132 -7.94 -10.49 8.45
CA LYS A 132 -9.38 -10.52 8.77
C LYS A 132 -9.63 -10.93 10.22
N LEU A 133 -8.87 -11.90 10.75
CA LEU A 133 -8.95 -12.34 12.14
C LEU A 133 -8.51 -11.25 13.13
N SER A 134 -7.41 -10.55 12.87
CA SER A 134 -6.98 -9.44 13.74
C SER A 134 -7.94 -8.26 13.68
N SER A 135 -8.48 -7.92 12.50
CA SER A 135 -9.51 -6.87 12.40
C SER A 135 -10.77 -7.25 13.18
N LYS A 136 -11.16 -8.53 13.16
CA LYS A 136 -12.26 -9.04 13.99
C LYS A 136 -11.93 -8.94 15.49
N ALA A 137 -10.70 -9.24 15.89
CA ALA A 137 -10.26 -9.10 17.29
C ALA A 137 -10.34 -7.65 17.78
N ILE A 138 -9.87 -6.69 16.97
CA ILE A 138 -9.97 -5.25 17.26
C ILE A 138 -11.44 -4.86 17.40
N VAL A 139 -12.30 -5.21 16.43
CA VAL A 139 -13.73 -4.89 16.52
C VAL A 139 -14.36 -5.50 17.77
N ASN A 140 -14.01 -6.72 18.13
CA ASN A 140 -14.51 -7.37 19.35
C ASN A 140 -14.03 -6.68 20.63
N GLN A 141 -12.81 -6.15 20.64
CA GLN A 141 -12.30 -5.33 21.74
C GLN A 141 -13.08 -4.01 21.83
N LEU A 142 -13.22 -3.29 20.73
CA LEU A 142 -13.97 -2.03 20.68
C LEU A 142 -15.44 -2.21 21.07
N LYS A 143 -16.06 -3.35 20.71
CA LYS A 143 -17.43 -3.69 21.14
C LYS A 143 -17.58 -3.87 22.66
N LYS A 144 -16.50 -4.19 23.38
CA LYS A 144 -16.53 -4.27 24.84
C LYS A 144 -16.31 -2.92 25.50
N GLU A 145 -15.59 -2.03 24.81
CA GLU A 145 -15.25 -0.71 25.31
C GLU A 145 -16.35 0.32 25.05
N TYR A 146 -17.07 0.18 23.94
CA TYR A 146 -18.11 1.12 23.52
C TYR A 146 -19.51 0.65 23.89
N THR A 147 -20.36 1.61 24.25
CA THR A 147 -21.80 1.39 24.38
C THR A 147 -22.41 1.42 22.98
N ILE A 148 -22.79 0.26 22.45
CA ILE A 148 -23.35 0.12 21.11
C ILE A 148 -24.81 -0.31 21.23
N VAL A 149 -25.72 0.56 20.83
CA VAL A 149 -27.16 0.30 20.82
C VAL A 149 -27.65 0.22 19.37
N VAL A 150 -28.40 -0.82 19.05
CA VAL A 150 -29.09 -0.95 17.76
C VAL A 150 -30.57 -0.74 18.01
N SER A 151 -31.18 0.21 17.30
CA SER A 151 -32.62 0.46 17.40
C SER A 151 -33.39 -0.61 16.63
N GLU A 152 -34.23 -1.39 17.32
CA GLU A 152 -35.03 -2.45 16.68
C GLU A 152 -36.08 -1.87 15.72
N ASP A 153 -36.72 -0.75 16.06
CA ASP A 153 -37.67 -0.06 15.16
C ASP A 153 -36.97 0.41 13.88
N ALA A 154 -35.79 1.02 14.02
CA ALA A 154 -35.03 1.49 12.87
C ALA A 154 -34.46 0.33 12.04
N LYS A 155 -34.34 -0.87 12.60
CA LYS A 155 -33.84 -2.07 11.93
C LYS A 155 -34.91 -2.78 11.09
N MET A 156 -36.19 -2.49 11.29
CA MET A 156 -37.29 -3.07 10.49
C MET A 156 -37.14 -2.80 8.98
N ILE A 157 -36.41 -1.75 8.58
CA ILE A 157 -36.15 -1.47 7.17
C ILE A 157 -35.33 -2.57 6.47
N LEU A 158 -34.60 -3.40 7.23
CA LEU A 158 -33.78 -4.49 6.69
C LEU A 158 -34.60 -5.52 5.88
N ASP A 159 -35.88 -5.68 6.24
CA ASP A 159 -36.79 -6.64 5.62
C ASP A 159 -37.55 -6.05 4.41
N ARG A 160 -37.39 -4.75 4.14
CA ARG A 160 -38.03 -4.09 2.99
C ARG A 160 -37.41 -4.53 1.68
N LYS A 161 -38.26 -4.96 0.73
CA LYS A 161 -37.82 -5.32 -0.63
C LYS A 161 -37.23 -4.12 -1.39
N ASP A 162 -37.72 -2.93 -1.11
CA ASP A 162 -37.33 -1.67 -1.74
C ASP A 162 -36.27 -0.89 -0.94
N ILE A 163 -35.61 -1.51 0.03
CA ILE A 163 -34.63 -0.86 0.93
C ILE A 163 -33.57 0.00 0.21
N ARG A 164 -33.18 -0.37 -1.01
CA ARG A 164 -32.15 0.33 -1.79
C ARG A 164 -32.65 1.59 -2.51
N THR A 165 -33.96 1.78 -2.58
CA THR A 165 -34.63 2.87 -3.32
C THR A 165 -35.52 3.72 -2.41
N ILE A 166 -35.45 3.53 -1.09
CA ILE A 166 -36.20 4.36 -0.14
C ILE A 166 -35.70 5.82 -0.25
N PRO A 167 -36.61 6.82 -0.35
CA PRO A 167 -36.25 8.23 -0.33
C PRO A 167 -35.54 8.63 0.97
N SER A 168 -34.55 9.53 0.89
CA SER A 168 -33.81 10.05 2.05
C SER A 168 -34.72 10.62 3.13
N ASP A 169 -35.78 11.32 2.73
CA ASP A 169 -36.72 11.99 3.63
C ASP A 169 -37.49 11.00 4.53
N SER A 170 -37.57 9.73 4.09
CA SER A 170 -38.18 8.63 4.85
C SER A 170 -37.19 7.86 5.73
N LEU A 171 -35.90 8.24 5.75
CA LEU A 171 -34.81 7.54 6.43
C LEU A 171 -34.29 8.32 7.65
N GLN A 172 -35.20 8.78 8.50
CA GLN A 172 -34.89 9.65 9.64
C GLN A 172 -34.49 8.90 10.92
N GLY A 173 -34.62 7.57 10.95
CA GLY A 173 -34.31 6.77 12.14
C GLY A 173 -32.82 6.72 12.45
N SER A 174 -32.45 6.92 13.73
CA SER A 174 -31.14 6.51 14.22
C SER A 174 -31.09 4.99 14.31
N MET A 175 -30.20 4.38 13.53
CA MET A 175 -30.14 2.93 13.36
C MET A 175 -29.16 2.29 14.35
N ILE A 176 -28.01 2.94 14.56
CA ILE A 176 -26.95 2.49 15.46
C ILE A 176 -26.46 3.70 16.24
N THR A 177 -26.35 3.57 17.56
CA THR A 177 -25.69 4.55 18.42
C THR A 177 -24.43 3.94 18.99
N ILE A 178 -23.29 4.62 18.82
CA ILE A 178 -21.98 4.24 19.36
C ILE A 178 -21.54 5.35 20.32
N ASN A 179 -21.65 5.10 21.62
CA ASN A 179 -21.55 6.12 22.67
C ASN A 179 -22.49 7.30 22.37
N GLU A 180 -21.94 8.44 21.92
CA GLU A 180 -22.70 9.66 21.58
C GLU A 180 -22.97 9.80 20.07
N LYS A 181 -22.29 8.99 19.23
CA LYS A 181 -22.42 9.09 17.77
C LYS A 181 -23.65 8.30 17.30
N ASN A 182 -24.58 9.01 16.69
CA ASN A 182 -25.73 8.42 16.01
C ASN A 182 -25.42 8.17 14.54
N ILE A 183 -25.77 6.98 14.06
CA ILE A 183 -25.62 6.54 12.67
C ILE A 183 -27.02 6.28 12.13
N THR A 184 -27.36 6.96 11.03
CA THR A 184 -28.74 6.97 10.51
C THR A 184 -29.03 5.80 9.57
N GLN A 185 -30.32 5.56 9.32
CA GLN A 185 -30.79 4.66 8.27
C GLN A 185 -30.32 5.11 6.88
N GLU A 186 -30.25 6.42 6.63
CA GLU A 186 -29.78 6.99 5.36
C GLU A 186 -28.34 6.56 5.06
N GLU A 187 -27.44 6.63 6.04
CA GLU A 187 -26.06 6.17 5.90
C GLU A 187 -25.99 4.69 5.51
N PHE A 188 -26.82 3.84 6.14
CA PHE A 188 -26.87 2.42 5.83
C PHE A 188 -27.41 2.15 4.43
N VAL A 189 -28.52 2.81 4.04
CA VAL A 189 -29.12 2.67 2.70
C VAL A 189 -28.15 3.13 1.61
N SER A 190 -27.47 4.25 1.83
CA SER A 190 -26.40 4.75 0.96
C SER A 190 -25.27 3.72 0.81
N TYR A 191 -24.84 3.11 1.92
CA TYR A 191 -23.81 2.07 1.94
C TYR A 191 -24.17 0.83 1.10
N ILE A 192 -25.44 0.38 1.14
CA ILE A 192 -25.89 -0.83 0.42
C ILE A 192 -26.40 -0.57 -1.01
N ARG A 193 -26.59 0.69 -1.42
CA ARG A 193 -27.23 1.08 -2.71
C ARG A 193 -26.68 0.30 -3.91
N ASN A 194 -25.35 0.17 -3.98
CA ASN A 194 -24.64 -0.52 -5.06
C ASN A 194 -24.10 -1.90 -4.65
N ARG A 195 -24.46 -2.43 -3.48
CA ARG A 195 -23.96 -3.71 -2.95
C ARG A 195 -25.04 -4.78 -2.99
N ARG A 196 -24.80 -5.80 -3.82
CA ARG A 196 -25.71 -6.94 -4.07
C ARG A 196 -25.01 -8.29 -3.93
N ASP A 197 -23.75 -8.27 -3.54
CA ASP A 197 -22.89 -9.42 -3.34
C ASP A 197 -23.28 -10.26 -2.11
N LEU A 198 -23.95 -9.65 -1.13
CA LEU A 198 -24.34 -10.28 0.12
C LEU A 198 -25.79 -9.96 0.52
N PRO A 199 -26.42 -10.82 1.34
CA PRO A 199 -27.71 -10.54 1.96
C PRO A 199 -27.68 -9.24 2.78
N VAL A 200 -28.81 -8.52 2.80
CA VAL A 200 -28.94 -7.21 3.47
C VAL A 200 -28.54 -7.28 4.95
N PHE A 201 -28.93 -8.35 5.65
CA PHE A 201 -28.53 -8.58 7.04
C PHE A 201 -27.00 -8.70 7.21
N SER A 202 -26.31 -9.42 6.31
CA SER A 202 -24.85 -9.54 6.35
C SER A 202 -24.15 -8.21 6.04
N LEU A 203 -24.74 -7.42 5.14
CA LEU A 203 -24.28 -6.05 4.85
C LEU A 203 -24.46 -5.13 6.06
N PHE A 204 -25.55 -5.27 6.82
CA PHE A 204 -25.78 -4.54 8.07
C PHE A 204 -24.73 -4.86 9.13
N GLU A 205 -24.43 -6.14 9.38
CA GLU A 205 -23.37 -6.50 10.33
C GLU A 205 -22.00 -5.97 9.91
N THR A 206 -21.71 -6.00 8.61
CA THR A 206 -20.46 -5.42 8.06
C THR A 206 -20.44 -3.91 8.23
N PHE A 207 -21.56 -3.23 7.95
CA PHE A 207 -21.71 -1.79 8.13
C PHE A 207 -21.50 -1.38 9.58
N LYS A 208 -22.17 -2.05 10.53
CA LYS A 208 -22.01 -1.83 11.97
C LYS A 208 -20.55 -1.95 12.41
N ASN A 209 -19.86 -3.01 11.99
CA ASN A 209 -18.44 -3.20 12.32
C ASN A 209 -17.56 -2.09 11.72
N ASN A 210 -17.85 -1.63 10.49
CA ASN A 210 -17.13 -0.52 9.88
C ASN A 210 -17.36 0.79 10.64
N GLN A 211 -18.58 1.04 11.11
CA GLN A 211 -18.89 2.25 11.87
C GLN A 211 -18.19 2.28 13.23
N ILE A 212 -18.07 1.14 13.90
CA ILE A 212 -17.27 1.00 15.12
C ILE A 212 -15.80 1.38 14.87
N ILE A 213 -15.22 0.87 13.77
CA ILE A 213 -13.84 1.20 13.39
C ILE A 213 -13.70 2.68 13.03
N ASN A 214 -14.67 3.26 12.32
CA ASN A 214 -14.64 4.66 11.94
C ASN A 214 -14.73 5.57 13.16
N TYR A 215 -15.63 5.27 14.10
CA TYR A 215 -15.73 5.99 15.38
C TYR A 215 -14.42 5.92 16.16
N TYR A 216 -13.79 4.74 16.25
CA TYR A 216 -12.46 4.61 16.85
C TYR A 216 -11.43 5.52 16.18
N LYS A 217 -11.37 5.53 14.84
CA LYS A 217 -10.42 6.37 14.08
C LYS A 217 -10.63 7.86 14.30
N GLU A 218 -11.89 8.31 14.34
CA GLU A 218 -12.23 9.71 14.59
C GLU A 218 -11.82 10.13 16.00
N ASN A 219 -11.95 9.23 16.97
CA ASN A 219 -11.57 9.49 18.36
C ASN A 219 -10.09 9.25 18.69
N LEU A 220 -9.27 8.76 17.76
CA LEU A 220 -7.83 8.59 17.98
C LEU A 220 -7.16 9.86 18.46
N ILE A 221 -7.63 11.03 18.00
CA ILE A 221 -7.10 12.34 18.43
C ILE A 221 -7.34 12.60 19.93
N HIS A 222 -8.32 11.95 20.55
CA HIS A 222 -8.67 12.10 21.96
C HIS A 222 -8.15 10.95 22.82
N THR A 223 -7.98 9.76 22.24
CA THR A 223 -7.59 8.55 22.98
C THR A 223 -6.09 8.24 22.89
N GLU A 224 -5.39 8.69 21.84
CA GLU A 224 -3.98 8.39 21.59
C GLU A 224 -3.11 9.65 21.62
N PRO A 225 -2.44 9.96 22.74
CA PRO A 225 -1.69 11.22 22.92
C PRO A 225 -0.59 11.44 21.88
N GLU A 226 0.09 10.38 21.43
CA GLU A 226 1.14 10.50 20.41
C GLU A 226 0.56 10.90 19.05
N TYR A 227 -0.52 10.23 18.63
CA TYR A 227 -1.23 10.56 17.40
C TYR A 227 -1.78 11.98 17.43
N ALA A 228 -2.41 12.37 18.54
CA ALA A 228 -2.91 13.72 18.76
C ALA A 228 -1.81 14.78 18.62
N SER A 229 -0.64 14.50 19.22
CA SER A 229 0.52 15.41 19.16
C SER A 229 1.03 15.57 17.74
N ILE A 230 1.20 14.46 17.00
CA ILE A 230 1.65 14.47 15.61
C ILE A 230 0.66 15.24 14.71
N LEU A 231 -0.64 14.97 14.86
CA LEU A 231 -1.66 15.63 14.07
C LEU A 231 -1.68 17.14 14.35
N LYS A 232 -1.53 17.54 15.62
CA LYS A 232 -1.44 18.93 16.03
C LYS A 232 -0.22 19.62 15.42
N GLU A 233 0.97 19.01 15.49
CA GLU A 233 2.19 19.55 14.87
C GLU A 233 2.00 19.77 13.37
N TYR A 234 1.37 18.81 12.69
CA TYR A 234 1.07 18.93 11.26
C TYR A 234 0.10 20.09 10.96
N GLN A 235 -1.00 20.21 11.72
CA GLN A 235 -1.97 21.31 11.57
C GLN A 235 -1.34 22.68 11.83
N GLU A 236 -0.57 22.81 12.92
CA GLU A 236 0.15 24.04 13.26
C GLU A 236 1.20 24.39 12.20
N GLY A 237 1.91 23.38 11.68
CA GLY A 237 2.86 23.54 10.58
C GLY A 237 2.21 24.03 9.29
N LEU A 238 1.06 23.48 8.91
CA LEU A 238 0.30 23.94 7.74
C LEU A 238 -0.21 25.36 7.92
N LEU A 239 -0.75 25.69 9.10
CA LEU A 239 -1.21 27.04 9.40
C LEU A 239 -0.05 28.04 9.32
N LEU A 240 1.10 27.70 9.90
CA LEU A 240 2.30 28.53 9.83
C LEU A 240 2.75 28.69 8.37
N PHE A 241 2.77 27.61 7.58
CA PHE A 241 3.12 27.65 6.17
C PHE A 241 2.21 28.61 5.39
N GLU A 242 0.89 28.54 5.60
CA GLU A 242 -0.07 29.40 4.92
C GLU A 242 0.12 30.87 5.30
N LEU A 243 0.32 31.15 6.59
CA LEU A 243 0.64 32.49 7.06
C LEU A 243 1.97 33.01 6.46
N MET A 244 2.96 32.15 6.31
CA MET A 244 4.22 32.49 5.65
C MET A 244 4.03 32.81 4.17
N GLN A 245 3.24 32.01 3.46
CA GLN A 245 2.87 32.27 2.07
C GLN A 245 2.21 33.63 1.92
N GLU A 246 1.20 33.92 2.74
CA GLU A 246 0.39 35.14 2.63
C GLU A 246 1.17 36.40 3.06
N LYS A 247 1.84 36.35 4.21
CA LYS A 247 2.44 37.54 4.83
C LYS A 247 3.86 37.83 4.37
N ILE A 248 4.59 36.81 3.93
CA ILE A 248 6.03 36.92 3.64
C ILE A 248 6.34 36.56 2.20
N TRP A 249 6.22 35.28 1.81
CA TRP A 249 6.78 34.79 0.55
C TRP A 249 6.09 35.39 -0.69
N THR A 250 4.77 35.51 -0.65
CA THR A 250 4.02 36.16 -1.75
C THR A 250 4.36 37.65 -1.82
N LYS A 251 4.47 38.34 -0.68
CA LYS A 251 4.83 39.76 -0.65
C LYS A 251 6.26 40.00 -1.13
N SER A 252 7.23 39.23 -0.64
CA SER A 252 8.63 39.38 -1.02
C SER A 252 8.87 39.14 -2.51
N SER A 253 8.03 38.32 -3.15
CA SER A 253 8.16 37.99 -4.58
C SER A 253 7.33 38.88 -5.50
N LYS A 254 6.12 39.30 -5.07
CA LYS A 254 5.14 40.00 -5.93
C LYS A 254 4.99 41.49 -5.62
N ASP A 255 5.40 41.97 -4.44
CA ASP A 255 5.33 43.38 -4.09
C ASP A 255 6.48 44.17 -4.75
N THR A 256 6.25 44.55 -6.00
CA THR A 256 7.24 45.30 -6.79
C THR A 256 7.52 46.70 -6.24
N LEU A 257 6.58 47.32 -5.52
CA LEU A 257 6.76 48.63 -4.92
C LEU A 257 7.64 48.51 -3.67
N GLY A 258 7.25 47.62 -2.76
CA GLY A 258 7.97 47.36 -1.51
C GLY A 258 9.41 46.88 -1.74
N LEU A 259 9.64 46.04 -2.75
CA LEU A 259 11.00 45.63 -3.14
C LEU A 259 11.87 46.81 -3.61
N LYS A 260 11.30 47.72 -4.42
CA LYS A 260 12.04 48.89 -4.93
C LYS A 260 12.33 49.89 -3.82
N GLU A 261 11.38 50.10 -2.90
CA GLU A 261 11.58 50.95 -1.73
C GLU A 261 12.64 50.38 -0.80
N TYR A 262 12.55 49.09 -0.46
CA TYR A 262 13.53 48.41 0.36
C TYR A 262 14.94 48.46 -0.25
N PHE A 263 15.06 48.24 -1.56
CA PHE A 263 16.32 48.37 -2.28
C PHE A 263 16.90 49.78 -2.18
N LYS A 264 16.08 50.82 -2.43
CA LYS A 264 16.51 52.23 -2.33
C LYS A 264 17.00 52.59 -0.93
N SER A 265 16.29 52.15 0.11
CA SER A 265 16.68 52.39 1.51
C SER A 265 17.95 51.66 1.94
N ASN A 266 18.39 50.62 1.20
CA ASN A 266 19.53 49.77 1.55
C ASN A 266 20.60 49.74 0.45
N LEU A 267 20.68 50.75 -0.42
CA LEU A 267 21.60 50.82 -1.57
C LEU A 267 23.07 50.54 -1.24
N VAL A 268 23.51 50.92 -0.04
CA VAL A 268 24.89 50.69 0.44
C VAL A 268 25.21 49.20 0.57
N ALA A 269 24.24 48.38 0.97
CA ALA A 269 24.41 46.93 1.12
C ALA A 269 24.50 46.18 -0.23
N TYR A 270 24.15 46.83 -1.34
CA TYR A 270 24.15 46.25 -2.69
C TYR A 270 25.16 46.93 -3.63
N ASN A 271 26.22 47.52 -3.08
CA ASN A 271 27.28 48.18 -3.84
C ASN A 271 26.80 49.26 -4.84
N LYS A 272 25.60 49.82 -4.65
CA LYS A 272 24.93 50.75 -5.57
C LYS A 272 24.72 50.21 -7.00
N GLU A 273 24.80 48.89 -7.19
CA GLU A 273 24.53 48.24 -8.46
C GLU A 273 23.02 48.14 -8.74
N ASP A 274 22.64 48.09 -10.02
CA ASP A 274 21.23 48.06 -10.43
C ASP A 274 20.43 46.92 -9.80
N PHE A 275 19.16 47.22 -9.47
CA PHE A 275 18.20 46.25 -8.92
C PHE A 275 18.08 44.97 -9.76
N LYS A 276 18.25 45.07 -11.09
CA LYS A 276 18.16 43.92 -12.00
C LYS A 276 19.24 42.88 -11.72
N ASN A 277 20.45 43.32 -11.37
CA ASN A 277 21.59 42.45 -11.09
C ASN A 277 21.50 41.82 -9.70
N ASN A 278 20.90 42.55 -8.74
CA ASN A 278 20.77 42.12 -7.35
C ASN A 278 19.39 41.56 -6.98
N LYS A 279 18.49 41.37 -7.95
CA LYS A 279 17.08 41.04 -7.70
C LYS A 279 16.88 39.84 -6.77
N GLY A 280 17.65 38.76 -6.96
CA GLY A 280 17.56 37.56 -6.13
C GLY A 280 17.97 37.81 -4.67
N GLN A 281 19.06 38.53 -4.46
CA GLN A 281 19.53 38.90 -3.12
C GLN A 281 18.56 39.86 -2.43
N VAL A 282 18.07 40.87 -3.14
CA VAL A 282 17.09 41.83 -2.62
C VAL A 282 15.79 41.15 -2.22
N ILE A 283 15.29 40.18 -2.99
CA ILE A 283 14.09 39.40 -2.62
C ILE A 283 14.32 38.64 -1.32
N ASN A 284 15.46 37.97 -1.16
CA ASN A 284 15.79 37.23 0.05
C ASN A 284 15.93 38.14 1.28
N ASP A 285 16.61 39.28 1.13
CA ASP A 285 16.81 40.23 2.23
C ASP A 285 15.50 40.94 2.59
N TYR A 286 14.68 41.29 1.61
CA TYR A 286 13.35 41.83 1.83
C TYR A 286 12.43 40.82 2.50
N GLN A 287 12.53 39.54 2.15
CA GLN A 287 11.82 38.45 2.84
C GLN A 287 12.17 38.42 4.33
N LYS A 288 13.46 38.44 4.67
CA LYS A 288 13.93 38.48 6.07
C LYS A 288 13.45 39.73 6.79
N PHE A 289 13.44 40.88 6.11
CA PHE A 289 12.90 42.12 6.67
C PHE A 289 11.41 41.99 7.02
N LEU A 290 10.59 41.46 6.10
CA LEU A 290 9.17 41.20 6.35
C LEU A 290 8.97 40.22 7.51
N GLU A 291 9.80 39.18 7.61
CA GLU A 291 9.78 38.20 8.70
C GLU A 291 10.06 38.83 10.05
N ASN A 292 11.16 39.58 10.16
CA ASN A 292 11.55 40.25 11.39
C ASN A 292 10.49 41.26 11.84
N ASN A 293 9.93 42.03 10.91
CA ASN A 293 8.87 42.97 11.21
C ASN A 293 7.61 42.26 11.68
N TRP A 294 7.21 41.19 11.01
CA TRP A 294 6.03 40.42 11.42
C TRP A 294 6.22 39.82 12.82
N ILE A 295 7.38 39.20 13.09
CA ILE A 295 7.72 38.69 14.43
C ILE A 295 7.70 39.81 15.48
N ALA A 296 8.23 40.99 15.18
CA ALA A 296 8.20 42.14 16.08
C ALA A 296 6.77 42.58 16.39
N THR A 297 5.89 42.66 15.38
CA THR A 297 4.48 43.00 15.60
C THR A 297 3.76 41.95 16.45
N LEU A 298 4.04 40.66 16.24
CA LEU A 298 3.49 39.58 17.06
C LEU A 298 3.98 39.67 18.51
N ARG A 299 5.26 39.95 18.75
CA ARG A 299 5.83 40.11 20.09
C ARG A 299 5.25 41.31 20.84
N ASN A 300 4.94 42.40 20.12
CA ASN A 300 4.28 43.56 20.72
C ASN A 300 2.80 43.28 21.04
N LYS A 301 2.11 42.56 20.14
CA LYS A 301 0.69 42.23 20.32
C LYS A 301 0.45 41.17 21.41
N TYR A 302 1.34 40.18 21.50
CA TYR A 302 1.19 39.05 22.41
C TYR A 302 2.30 39.04 23.45
N LYS A 303 1.93 39.16 24.73
CA LYS A 303 2.88 39.14 25.85
C LYS A 303 3.47 37.73 26.02
N VAL A 304 4.70 37.53 25.54
CA VAL A 304 5.45 36.27 25.73
C VAL A 304 6.27 36.33 27.02
N THR A 305 6.06 35.39 27.94
CA THR A 305 6.87 35.27 29.16
C THR A 305 7.76 34.03 29.11
N ILE A 306 9.07 34.24 29.11
CA ILE A 306 10.05 33.15 29.07
C ILE A 306 10.49 32.80 30.49
N ARG A 307 10.20 31.58 30.94
CA ARG A 307 10.69 31.07 32.23
C ARG A 307 12.17 30.71 32.13
N LYS A 308 13.04 31.70 32.38
CA LYS A 308 14.52 31.62 32.21
C LYS A 308 15.16 30.42 32.91
N ARG A 309 14.68 30.02 34.10
CA ARG A 309 15.24 28.89 34.86
C ARG A 309 15.01 27.55 34.14
N GLN A 310 13.83 27.37 33.54
CA GLN A 310 13.42 26.18 32.81
C GLN A 310 14.16 26.10 31.48
N LEU A 311 14.30 27.24 30.79
CA LEU A 311 15.09 27.33 29.55
C LEU A 311 16.57 26.92 29.78
N LYS A 312 17.20 27.42 30.85
CA LYS A 312 18.58 27.02 31.20
C LYS A 312 18.72 25.51 31.45
N LYS A 313 17.73 24.88 32.11
CA LYS A 313 17.72 23.42 32.32
C LYS A 313 17.62 22.67 31.00
N LEU A 314 16.73 23.09 30.10
CA LEU A 314 16.54 22.50 28.78
C LEU A 314 17.80 22.58 27.92
N ILE A 315 18.44 23.77 27.86
CA ILE A 315 19.71 23.95 27.12
C ILE A 315 20.79 23.01 27.66
N LYS A 316 20.90 22.86 28.98
CA LYS A 316 21.89 21.95 29.59
C LYS A 316 21.62 20.49 29.24
N TYR A 317 20.35 20.07 29.24
CA TYR A 317 19.96 18.70 28.90
C TYR A 317 20.33 18.32 27.45
N TYR A 318 19.99 19.17 26.48
CA TYR A 318 20.27 18.88 25.07
C TYR A 318 21.72 19.09 24.65
N LYS A 319 22.51 19.89 25.37
CA LYS A 319 23.97 19.98 25.15
C LYS A 319 24.76 18.80 25.71
N ALA A 320 24.15 18.04 26.62
CA ALA A 320 24.77 16.88 27.27
C ALA A 320 24.44 15.54 26.58
N LYS A 321 23.52 15.55 25.61
CA LYS A 321 23.26 14.46 24.65
C LYS A 321 24.08 14.67 23.40
#